data_AF-A0ABD1MHX2-F1
#
_entry.id   AF-A0ABD1MHX2-F1
#
_cell.length_a   1.000
_cell.length_b   1.000
_cell.length_c   1.000
_cell.angle_alpha   90.00
_cell.angle_beta   90.00
_cell.angle_gamma   90.00
#
_symmetry.space_group_name_H-M   'P 1'
#
loop_
_entity.id
_entity.type
_entity.pdbx_description
1 polymer ?
#
loop_
_entity_poly.entity_id
_entity_poly.type
_entity_poly.pdbx_seq_one_letter_code
_entity_poly.pdbx_strand_id
1 'polypeptide(L)'
;MEECQRQEVVSDEEAFLFAMELAGACAVPMVLKSALELGILETIAKSGPGAYLSASQIVYEIPTIKNPEAPAMLERMFSLLACYNILTCSLQPQLHGGKAERHYGLHPKAKYLVNNEDGVSLASFVLMEHDKVLTDSWHKLTDSIKEGGLPFNNAHGMTIFEIHDTSPRFNKVFYKGLSDCSSITMKKILESYNGFEGLGSVVDVGGGNGAVVNMIASKYPTIKCINFDLPHVIKEAPPYKAPGLPPLPPNHLITPARAFFMKWICHDWNDEQCLKLLKNCYDSLPEGGKLILVEGIIPEMSDSKLSSKCKFQMDLTMLCHTSNGKERTEKEYQALATGAGFHAFRVACSILNMHVMELLKN
;
A
#
# COMPACT_ATOMS: atom_id res chain seq x y z
N MET A 1 -14.63 23.27 25.03
CA MET A 1 -14.21 24.46 24.27
C MET A 1 -14.17 24.04 22.82
N GLU A 2 -15.25 24.29 22.09
CA GLU A 2 -15.30 24.08 20.64
C GLU A 2 -14.33 25.08 20.00
N GLU A 3 -13.30 24.57 19.33
CA GLU A 3 -12.56 25.37 18.35
C GLU A 3 -13.53 25.71 17.22
N CYS A 4 -14.10 26.90 17.29
CA CYS A 4 -14.75 27.57 16.17
C CYS A 4 -13.74 27.58 15.02
N GLN A 5 -13.94 26.71 14.02
CA GLN A 5 -13.18 26.73 12.77
C GLN A 5 -13.31 28.12 12.18
N ARG A 6 -12.24 28.91 12.23
CA ARG A 6 -12.18 30.18 11.48
C ARG A 6 -12.43 29.84 10.03
N GLN A 7 -13.48 30.43 9.44
CA GLN A 7 -13.71 30.35 8.00
C GLN A 7 -12.46 30.87 7.30
N GLU A 8 -11.77 29.97 6.61
CA GLU A 8 -10.65 30.30 5.75
C GLU A 8 -11.20 31.11 4.57
N VAL A 9 -10.74 32.35 4.40
CA VAL A 9 -11.16 33.21 3.29
C VAL A 9 -10.27 32.88 2.10
N VAL A 10 -10.80 32.08 1.18
CA VAL A 10 -10.14 31.68 -0.08
C VAL A 10 -10.62 32.60 -1.20
N SER A 11 -9.72 33.00 -2.11
CA SER A 11 -10.11 33.84 -3.25
C SER A 11 -10.86 33.04 -4.33
N ASP A 12 -11.73 33.71 -5.10
CA ASP A 12 -12.45 33.06 -6.20
C ASP A 12 -11.50 32.43 -7.23
N GLU A 13 -10.35 33.07 -7.48
CA GLU A 13 -9.31 32.55 -8.38
C GLU A 13 -8.71 31.25 -7.84
N GLU A 14 -8.34 31.22 -6.56
CA GLU A 14 -7.79 30.02 -5.92
C GLU A 14 -8.81 28.87 -5.91
N ALA A 15 -10.08 29.17 -5.61
CA ALA A 15 -11.16 28.19 -5.66
C ALA A 15 -11.37 27.62 -7.08
N PHE A 16 -11.31 28.48 -8.11
CA PHE A 16 -11.41 28.05 -9.51
C PHE A 16 -10.23 27.17 -9.91
N LEU A 17 -8.99 27.58 -9.57
CA LEU A 17 -7.78 26.82 -9.89
C LEU A 17 -7.79 25.45 -9.20
N PHE A 18 -8.26 25.38 -7.95
CA PHE A 18 -8.42 24.11 -7.24
C PHE A 18 -9.44 23.18 -7.93
N ALA A 19 -10.59 23.71 -8.36
CA ALA A 19 -11.57 22.92 -9.11
C ALA A 19 -11.01 22.40 -10.44
N MET A 20 -10.23 23.22 -11.14
CA MET A 20 -9.55 22.82 -12.38
C MET A 20 -8.47 21.76 -12.13
N GLU A 21 -7.73 21.84 -11.02
CA GLU A 21 -6.79 20.78 -10.62
C GLU A 21 -7.52 19.45 -10.41
N LEU A 22 -8.65 19.46 -9.69
CA LEU A 22 -9.45 18.25 -9.46
C LEU A 22 -10.00 17.65 -10.76
N ALA A 23 -10.44 18.48 -11.71
CA ALA A 23 -10.89 18.02 -13.02
C ALA A 23 -9.79 17.30 -13.81
N GLY A 24 -8.53 17.70 -13.63
CA GLY A 24 -7.34 17.10 -14.24
C GLY A 24 -6.65 16.03 -13.39
N ALA A 25 -7.16 15.71 -12.19
CA ALA A 25 -6.43 14.94 -11.18
C ALA A 25 -6.00 13.54 -11.64
N CYS A 26 -6.71 12.93 -12.60
CA CYS A 26 -6.34 11.63 -13.14
C CYS A 26 -5.02 11.67 -13.95
N ALA A 27 -4.62 12.83 -14.47
CA ALA A 27 -3.44 12.95 -15.31
C ALA A 27 -2.16 12.59 -14.54
N VAL A 28 -2.05 13.01 -13.28
CA VAL A 28 -0.84 12.81 -12.46
C VAL A 28 -0.54 11.32 -12.24
N PRO A 29 -1.44 10.51 -11.65
CA PRO A 29 -1.17 9.11 -11.43
C PRO A 29 -1.02 8.32 -12.73
N MET A 30 -1.75 8.64 -13.79
CA MET A 30 -1.67 7.91 -15.06
C MET A 30 -0.37 8.22 -15.83
N VAL A 31 0.12 9.46 -15.77
CA VAL A 31 1.44 9.83 -16.30
C VAL A 31 2.55 9.18 -15.47
N LEU A 32 2.42 9.15 -14.14
CA LEU A 32 3.36 8.45 -13.28
C LEU A 32 3.38 6.94 -13.59
N LYS A 33 2.23 6.29 -13.71
CA LYS A 33 2.10 4.88 -14.10
C LYS A 33 2.87 4.61 -15.40
N SER A 34 2.66 5.44 -16.42
CA SER A 34 3.37 5.32 -17.70
C SER A 34 4.88 5.50 -17.56
N ALA A 35 5.33 6.45 -16.73
CA ALA A 35 6.75 6.66 -16.47
C ALA A 35 7.40 5.46 -15.74
N LEU A 36 6.65 4.81 -14.84
CA LEU A 36 7.08 3.58 -14.16
C LEU A 36 7.15 2.39 -15.13
N GLU A 37 6.13 2.19 -15.97
CA GLU A 37 6.10 1.12 -16.99
C GLU A 37 7.24 1.25 -18.01
N LEU A 38 7.58 2.49 -18.38
CA LEU A 38 8.71 2.79 -19.28
C LEU A 38 10.08 2.67 -18.60
N GLY A 39 10.15 2.54 -17.26
CA GLY A 39 11.41 2.47 -16.53
C GLY A 39 12.15 3.81 -16.45
N ILE A 40 11.45 4.94 -16.57
CA ILE A 40 12.05 6.28 -16.63
C ILE A 40 12.72 6.63 -15.30
N LEU A 41 12.00 6.46 -14.18
CA LEU A 41 12.55 6.83 -12.86
C LEU A 41 13.79 6.00 -12.52
N GLU A 42 13.77 4.70 -12.84
CA GLU A 42 14.92 3.80 -12.69
C GLU A 42 16.10 4.21 -13.57
N THR A 43 15.83 4.66 -14.80
CA THR A 43 16.88 5.15 -15.71
C THR A 43 17.58 6.37 -15.13
N ILE A 44 16.82 7.34 -14.62
CA ILE A 44 17.39 8.52 -13.96
C ILE A 44 18.16 8.14 -12.69
N ALA A 45 17.62 7.21 -11.88
CA ALA A 45 18.29 6.72 -10.66
C ALA A 45 19.66 6.11 -10.96
N LYS A 46 19.76 5.30 -12.03
CA LYS A 46 20.99 4.62 -12.45
C LYS A 46 22.09 5.57 -12.91
N SER A 47 21.73 6.77 -13.38
CA SER A 47 22.71 7.82 -13.74
C SER A 47 23.39 8.45 -12.52
N GLY A 48 22.92 8.15 -11.31
CA GLY A 48 23.56 8.49 -10.05
C GLY A 48 22.90 9.65 -9.30
N PRO A 49 23.19 9.80 -7.98
CA PRO A 49 22.61 10.86 -7.17
C PRO A 49 22.92 12.26 -7.73
N GLY A 50 21.88 13.07 -7.92
CA GLY A 50 22.01 14.43 -8.46
C GLY A 50 22.19 14.50 -9.98
N ALA A 51 22.08 13.39 -10.70
CA ALA A 51 22.09 13.39 -12.16
C ALA A 51 20.88 14.13 -12.75
N TYR A 52 21.11 14.80 -13.87
CA TYR A 52 20.11 15.50 -14.67
C TYR A 52 20.27 15.06 -16.12
N LEU A 53 19.19 14.56 -16.73
CA LEU A 53 19.17 14.07 -18.10
C LEU A 53 18.11 14.79 -18.91
N SER A 54 18.38 15.08 -20.19
CA SER A 54 17.34 15.50 -21.12
C SER A 54 16.43 14.34 -21.51
N ALA A 55 15.23 14.64 -22.04
CA ALA A 55 14.33 13.59 -22.51
C ALA A 55 14.97 12.71 -23.60
N SER A 56 15.79 13.29 -24.47
CA SER A 56 16.51 12.55 -25.52
C SER A 56 17.53 11.57 -24.94
N GLN A 57 18.26 11.98 -23.89
CA GLN A 57 19.20 11.09 -23.18
C GLN A 57 18.45 9.93 -22.50
N ILE A 58 17.32 10.20 -21.85
CA ILE A 58 16.51 9.15 -21.22
C ILE A 58 15.98 8.15 -22.26
N VAL A 59 15.49 8.63 -23.42
CA VAL A 59 15.03 7.75 -24.50
C VAL A 59 16.17 6.88 -25.03
N TYR A 60 17.37 7.45 -25.19
CA TYR A 60 18.54 6.72 -25.66
C TYR A 60 18.91 5.56 -24.72
N GLU A 61 18.79 5.74 -23.40
CA GLU A 61 19.07 4.71 -22.39
C GLU A 61 17.97 3.64 -22.27
N ILE A 62 16.83 3.78 -22.96
CA ILE A 62 15.69 2.84 -22.91
C ILE A 62 15.45 2.25 -24.32
N PRO A 63 16.15 1.15 -24.71
CA PRO A 63 16.13 0.62 -26.07
C PRO A 63 14.77 0.13 -26.56
N THR A 64 13.80 -0.08 -25.66
CA THR A 64 12.43 -0.46 -26.02
C THR A 64 11.64 0.69 -26.61
N ILE A 65 12.04 1.94 -26.40
CA ILE A 65 11.42 3.13 -26.99
C ILE A 65 11.97 3.35 -28.39
N LYS A 66 11.15 3.09 -29.41
CA LYS A 66 11.51 3.22 -30.83
C LYS A 66 10.87 4.43 -31.51
N ASN A 67 9.97 5.14 -30.82
CA ASN A 67 9.23 6.26 -31.38
C ASN A 67 10.12 7.51 -31.46
N PRO A 68 10.38 8.07 -32.67
CA PRO A 68 11.21 9.27 -32.81
C PRO A 68 10.62 10.50 -32.12
N GLU A 69 9.31 10.55 -31.92
CA GLU A 69 8.62 11.64 -31.21
C GLU A 69 8.63 11.48 -29.68
N ALA A 70 9.16 10.36 -29.16
CA ALA A 70 9.15 10.07 -27.73
C ALA A 70 9.80 11.17 -26.88
N PRO A 71 10.96 11.77 -27.24
CA PRO A 71 11.55 12.84 -26.45
C PRO A 71 10.58 14.01 -26.22
N ALA A 72 9.87 14.46 -27.26
CA ALA A 72 8.90 15.55 -27.15
C ALA A 72 7.68 15.17 -26.28
N MET A 73 7.25 13.92 -26.33
CA MET A 73 6.17 13.42 -25.46
C MET A 73 6.63 13.35 -23.99
N LEU A 74 7.82 12.82 -23.75
CA LEU A 74 8.40 12.70 -22.42
C LEU A 74 8.67 14.07 -21.78
N GLU A 75 9.12 15.07 -22.54
CA GLU A 75 9.24 16.47 -22.06
C GLU A 75 7.95 16.99 -21.42
N ARG A 76 6.79 16.69 -22.03
CA ARG A 76 5.49 17.11 -21.51
C ARG A 76 5.12 16.33 -20.24
N MET A 77 5.38 15.03 -20.22
CA MET A 77 5.18 14.20 -19.03
C MET A 77 6.05 14.66 -17.87
N PHE A 78 7.33 14.92 -18.13
CA PHE A 78 8.30 15.31 -17.10
C PHE A 78 7.99 16.67 -16.51
N SER A 79 7.46 17.60 -17.32
CA SER A 79 6.98 18.89 -16.82
C SER A 79 5.87 18.70 -15.77
N LEU A 80 4.89 17.82 -16.02
CA LEU A 80 3.85 17.50 -15.03
C LEU A 80 4.45 16.83 -13.78
N LEU A 81 5.30 15.82 -13.96
CA LEU A 81 5.94 15.10 -12.84
C LEU A 81 6.82 16.03 -11.99
N ALA A 82 7.45 17.04 -12.60
CA ALA A 82 8.21 18.06 -11.90
C ALA A 82 7.31 18.99 -11.06
N CYS A 83 6.14 19.40 -11.58
CA CYS A 83 5.15 20.18 -10.81
C CYS A 83 4.68 19.46 -9.54
N TYR A 84 4.61 18.12 -9.57
CA TYR A 84 4.23 17.28 -8.42
C TYR A 84 5.41 16.82 -7.57
N ASN A 85 6.62 17.37 -7.77
CA ASN A 85 7.83 17.02 -7.01
C ASN A 85 8.19 15.53 -7.08
N ILE A 86 7.92 14.89 -8.22
CA ILE A 86 8.42 13.54 -8.55
C ILE A 86 9.78 13.67 -9.24
N LEU A 87 9.90 14.64 -10.15
CA LEU A 87 11.16 15.04 -10.78
C LEU A 87 11.58 16.44 -10.32
N THR A 88 12.85 16.75 -10.46
CA THR A 88 13.37 18.13 -10.46
C THR A 88 13.65 18.54 -11.89
N CYS A 89 13.48 19.82 -12.22
CA CYS A 89 13.76 20.37 -13.54
C CYS A 89 14.85 21.42 -13.45
N SER A 90 15.85 21.34 -14.31
CA SER A 90 16.91 22.34 -14.48
C SER A 90 16.98 22.76 -15.94
N LEU A 91 17.18 24.05 -16.19
CA LEU A 91 17.35 24.58 -17.53
C LEU A 91 18.85 24.73 -17.81
N GLN A 92 19.36 23.95 -18.76
CA GLN A 92 20.78 23.96 -19.12
C GLN A 92 21.00 24.69 -20.45
N PRO A 93 22.01 25.58 -20.55
CA PRO A 93 22.35 26.20 -21.81
C PRO A 93 22.89 25.16 -22.79
N GLN A 94 22.43 25.19 -24.04
CA GLN A 94 23.04 24.35 -25.07
C GLN A 94 24.40 24.90 -25.48
N LEU A 95 25.38 24.00 -25.61
CA LEU A 95 26.65 24.31 -26.26
C LEU A 95 26.33 24.78 -27.69
N HIS A 96 26.90 25.91 -28.11
CA HIS A 96 26.72 26.57 -29.41
C HIS A 96 25.48 27.46 -29.62
N GLY A 97 24.90 28.02 -28.56
CA GLY A 97 23.91 29.11 -28.70
C GLY A 97 22.51 28.66 -29.12
N GLY A 98 22.20 27.38 -28.95
CA GLY A 98 20.86 26.84 -29.09
C GLY A 98 19.93 27.28 -27.94
N LYS A 99 18.62 27.03 -28.09
CA LYS A 99 17.66 27.25 -27.00
C LYS A 99 18.05 26.38 -25.81
N ALA A 100 17.97 26.94 -24.61
CA ALA A 100 18.24 26.19 -23.39
C ALA A 100 17.31 24.96 -23.31
N GLU A 101 17.85 23.83 -22.87
CA GLU A 101 17.18 22.54 -22.82
C GLU A 101 16.83 22.19 -21.37
N ARG A 102 15.65 21.60 -21.15
CA ARG A 102 15.28 21.10 -19.83
C ARG A 102 15.95 19.74 -19.58
N HIS A 103 16.49 19.61 -18.40
CA HIS A 103 17.03 18.36 -17.88
C HIS A 103 16.32 18.01 -16.59
N TYR A 104 16.14 16.72 -16.35
CA TYR A 104 15.34 16.22 -15.25
C TYR A 104 16.16 15.29 -14.35
N GLY A 105 16.01 15.48 -13.04
CA GLY A 105 16.56 14.62 -12.00
C GLY A 105 15.46 14.03 -11.13
N LEU A 106 15.80 13.07 -10.28
CA LEU A 106 14.85 12.56 -9.29
C LEU A 106 14.70 13.54 -8.13
N HIS A 107 13.46 13.88 -7.80
CA HIS A 107 13.18 14.65 -6.60
C HIS A 107 13.27 13.73 -5.36
N PRO A 108 13.78 14.19 -4.19
CA PRO A 108 13.90 13.35 -2.99
C PRO A 108 12.60 12.70 -2.50
N LYS A 109 11.44 13.30 -2.78
CA LYS A 109 10.12 12.70 -2.48
C LYS A 109 9.82 11.44 -3.30
N ALA A 110 10.47 11.27 -4.45
CA ALA A 110 10.33 10.09 -5.30
C ALA A 110 11.19 8.89 -4.85
N LYS A 111 11.90 8.98 -3.70
CA LYS A 111 12.79 7.91 -3.23
C LYS A 111 12.13 6.54 -3.09
N TYR A 112 10.82 6.49 -2.82
CA TYR A 112 10.07 5.24 -2.70
C TYR A 112 9.48 4.78 -4.04
N LEU A 113 9.64 5.54 -5.13
CA LEU A 113 9.19 5.19 -6.48
C LEU A 113 10.30 4.56 -7.34
N VAL A 114 11.49 4.36 -6.76
CA VAL A 114 12.62 3.65 -7.34
C VAL A 114 13.06 2.56 -6.39
N ASN A 115 13.64 1.49 -6.90
CA ASN A 115 14.07 0.35 -6.11
C ASN A 115 15.11 0.74 -5.07
N ASN A 116 14.89 0.30 -3.84
CA ASN A 116 15.85 0.40 -2.76
C ASN A 116 16.93 -0.71 -2.86
N GLU A 117 17.79 -0.80 -1.85
CA GLU A 117 18.85 -1.81 -1.75
C GLU A 117 18.35 -3.26 -1.74
N ASP A 118 17.08 -3.49 -1.39
CA ASP A 118 16.44 -4.82 -1.40
C ASP A 118 15.74 -5.12 -2.74
N GLY A 119 15.82 -4.22 -3.72
CA GLY A 119 15.18 -4.37 -5.02
C GLY A 119 13.66 -4.15 -5.01
N VAL A 120 13.12 -3.45 -4.01
CA VAL A 120 11.68 -3.17 -3.87
C VAL A 120 11.39 -1.66 -3.85
N SER A 121 10.19 -1.28 -4.31
CA SER A 121 9.70 0.09 -4.30
C SER A 121 8.17 0.14 -4.24
N LEU A 122 7.60 1.30 -3.90
CA LEU A 122 6.16 1.57 -4.04
C LEU A 122 5.72 1.75 -5.49
N ALA A 123 6.63 1.68 -6.47
CA ALA A 123 6.26 1.72 -7.88
C ALA A 123 5.29 0.60 -8.24
N SER A 124 5.51 -0.62 -7.75
CA SER A 124 4.62 -1.76 -7.98
C SER A 124 3.24 -1.55 -7.37
N PHE A 125 3.16 -0.91 -6.20
CA PHE A 125 1.89 -0.55 -5.56
C PHE A 125 1.14 0.52 -6.38
N VAL A 126 1.84 1.54 -6.90
CA VAL A 126 1.24 2.53 -7.81
C VAL A 126 0.74 1.86 -9.10
N LEU A 127 1.50 0.94 -9.68
CA LEU A 127 1.11 0.18 -10.87
C LEU A 127 -0.13 -0.70 -10.61
N MET A 128 -0.25 -1.26 -9.41
CA MET A 128 -1.41 -2.04 -8.98
C MET A 128 -2.65 -1.17 -8.84
N GLU A 129 -2.61 -0.11 -8.03
CA GLU A 129 -3.75 0.79 -7.77
C GLU A 129 -4.31 1.43 -9.06
N HIS A 130 -3.44 1.66 -10.05
CA HIS A 130 -3.81 2.24 -11.33
C HIS A 130 -3.88 1.20 -12.46
N ASP A 131 -3.88 -0.10 -12.14
CA ASP A 131 -4.18 -1.15 -13.10
C ASP A 131 -5.63 -1.03 -13.54
N LYS A 132 -5.88 -1.26 -14.84
CA LYS A 132 -7.22 -1.15 -15.43
C LYS A 132 -8.27 -1.91 -14.60
N VAL A 133 -7.92 -3.10 -14.14
CA VAL A 133 -8.82 -3.97 -13.36
C VAL A 133 -9.33 -3.27 -12.10
N LEU A 134 -8.46 -2.62 -11.33
CA LEU A 134 -8.90 -1.88 -10.14
C LEU A 134 -9.61 -0.59 -10.55
N THR A 135 -9.08 0.16 -11.52
CA THR A 135 -9.65 1.44 -11.93
C THR A 135 -11.06 1.34 -12.50
N ASP A 136 -11.41 0.22 -13.14
CA ASP A 136 -12.75 -0.01 -13.70
C ASP A 136 -13.85 0.07 -12.64
N SER A 137 -13.54 -0.28 -11.39
CA SER A 137 -14.48 -0.25 -10.26
C SER A 137 -14.97 1.16 -9.94
N TRP A 138 -14.12 2.18 -10.10
CA TRP A 138 -14.48 3.57 -9.81
C TRP A 138 -15.59 4.09 -10.75
N HIS A 139 -15.67 3.55 -11.97
CA HIS A 139 -16.75 3.87 -12.91
C HIS A 139 -18.11 3.30 -12.48
N LYS A 140 -18.13 2.36 -11.52
CA LYS A 140 -19.34 1.75 -10.97
C LYS A 140 -19.72 2.28 -9.59
N LEU A 141 -18.93 3.16 -9.01
CA LEU A 141 -19.18 3.68 -7.66
C LEU A 141 -20.52 4.42 -7.58
N THR A 142 -20.82 5.31 -8.53
CA THR A 142 -22.08 6.06 -8.55
C THR A 142 -23.31 5.15 -8.63
N ASP A 143 -23.29 4.15 -9.49
CA ASP A 143 -24.41 3.21 -9.66
C ASP A 143 -24.56 2.33 -8.41
N SER A 144 -23.44 1.88 -7.83
CA SER A 144 -23.45 1.07 -6.61
C SER A 144 -24.00 1.81 -5.41
N ILE A 145 -23.78 3.13 -5.32
CA ILE A 145 -24.40 3.98 -4.28
C ILE A 145 -25.92 4.07 -4.47
N LYS A 146 -26.39 4.14 -5.72
CA LYS A 146 -27.82 4.30 -6.04
C LYS A 146 -28.61 2.99 -5.94
N GLU A 147 -28.01 1.91 -6.41
CA GLU A 147 -28.70 0.64 -6.70
C GLU A 147 -28.21 -0.49 -5.79
N GLY A 148 -27.13 -0.28 -5.05
CA GLY A 148 -26.45 -1.30 -4.27
C GLY A 148 -25.49 -2.15 -5.10
N GLY A 149 -24.90 -3.15 -4.45
CA GLY A 149 -23.84 -3.97 -5.03
C GLY A 149 -22.45 -3.38 -4.80
N LEU A 150 -21.43 -4.19 -5.06
CA LEU A 150 -20.03 -3.79 -4.91
C LEU A 150 -19.52 -3.21 -6.23
N PRO A 151 -18.85 -2.03 -6.27
CA PRO A 151 -18.36 -1.45 -7.52
C PRO A 151 -17.48 -2.40 -8.34
N PHE A 152 -16.58 -3.15 -7.69
CA PHE A 152 -15.77 -4.17 -8.35
C PHE A 152 -16.62 -5.29 -8.98
N ASN A 153 -17.58 -5.85 -8.24
CA ASN A 153 -18.46 -6.90 -8.77
C ASN A 153 -19.32 -6.38 -9.92
N ASN A 154 -19.79 -5.13 -9.83
CA ASN A 154 -20.58 -4.49 -10.87
C ASN A 154 -19.74 -4.19 -12.14
N ALA A 155 -18.42 -4.09 -12.00
CA ALA A 155 -17.50 -3.89 -13.13
C ALA A 155 -17.12 -5.23 -13.81
N HIS A 156 -16.89 -6.29 -13.03
CA HIS A 156 -16.27 -7.53 -13.51
C HIS A 156 -17.17 -8.77 -13.46
N GLY A 157 -18.31 -8.70 -12.78
CA GLY A 157 -19.23 -9.83 -12.59
C GLY A 157 -18.76 -10.89 -11.59
N MET A 158 -17.68 -10.63 -10.86
CA MET A 158 -17.06 -11.52 -9.87
C MET A 158 -16.36 -10.69 -8.78
N THR A 159 -16.00 -11.32 -7.67
CA THR A 159 -15.22 -10.70 -6.59
C THR A 159 -13.77 -10.48 -6.98
N ILE A 160 -13.08 -9.59 -6.24
CA ILE A 160 -11.64 -9.39 -6.42
C ILE A 160 -10.86 -10.70 -6.17
N PHE A 161 -11.32 -11.53 -5.23
CA PHE A 161 -10.69 -12.83 -4.96
C PHE A 161 -10.81 -13.81 -6.14
N GLU A 162 -11.98 -13.87 -6.78
CA GLU A 162 -12.22 -14.76 -7.93
C GLU A 162 -11.47 -14.31 -9.20
N ILE A 163 -11.17 -13.01 -9.33
CA ILE A 163 -10.46 -12.51 -10.52
C ILE A 163 -9.01 -12.98 -10.60
N HIS A 164 -8.41 -13.36 -9.46
CA HIS A 164 -7.04 -13.87 -9.39
C HIS A 164 -6.90 -15.18 -10.17
N ASP A 165 -7.93 -16.03 -10.12
CA ASP A 165 -7.97 -17.31 -10.83
C ASP A 165 -8.14 -17.14 -12.35
N THR A 166 -8.73 -16.03 -12.79
CA THR A 166 -9.07 -15.78 -14.20
C THR A 166 -8.08 -14.86 -14.92
N SER A 167 -7.22 -14.13 -14.18
CA SER A 167 -6.28 -13.17 -14.74
C SER A 167 -4.87 -13.32 -14.14
N PRO A 168 -4.03 -14.23 -14.68
CA PRO A 168 -2.64 -14.40 -14.22
C PRO A 168 -1.81 -13.11 -14.29
N ARG A 169 -2.10 -12.24 -15.27
CA ARG A 169 -1.45 -10.93 -15.42
C ARG A 169 -1.78 -10.03 -14.22
N PHE A 170 -3.06 -9.87 -13.88
CA PHE A 170 -3.47 -9.04 -12.75
C PHE A 170 -2.99 -9.65 -11.44
N ASN A 171 -3.08 -10.97 -11.29
CA ASN A 171 -2.59 -11.69 -10.13
C ASN A 171 -1.12 -11.34 -9.79
N LYS A 172 -0.27 -11.34 -10.82
CA LYS A 172 1.15 -10.96 -10.69
C LYS A 172 1.32 -9.50 -10.26
N VAL A 173 0.56 -8.57 -10.85
CA VAL A 173 0.63 -7.13 -10.52
C VAL A 173 0.18 -6.89 -9.08
N PHE A 174 -0.94 -7.49 -8.69
CA PHE A 174 -1.53 -7.35 -7.36
C PHE A 174 -0.59 -7.85 -6.26
N TYR A 175 -0.14 -9.11 -6.36
CA TYR A 175 0.75 -9.66 -5.33
C TYR A 175 2.11 -8.96 -5.29
N LYS A 176 2.64 -8.48 -6.43
CA LYS A 176 3.88 -7.69 -6.41
C LYS A 176 3.69 -6.36 -5.68
N GLY A 177 2.58 -5.66 -5.94
CA GLY A 177 2.26 -4.40 -5.27
C GLY A 177 2.14 -4.56 -3.76
N LEU A 178 1.36 -5.54 -3.31
CA LEU A 178 1.20 -5.83 -1.87
C LEU A 178 2.50 -6.29 -1.22
N SER A 179 3.26 -7.17 -1.88
CA SER A 179 4.51 -7.73 -1.34
C SER A 179 5.58 -6.66 -1.16
N ASP A 180 5.77 -5.78 -2.15
CA ASP A 180 6.78 -4.70 -2.04
C ASP A 180 6.40 -3.67 -0.99
N CYS A 181 5.15 -3.22 -1.00
CA CYS A 181 4.66 -2.26 -0.01
C CYS A 181 4.80 -2.81 1.42
N SER A 182 4.45 -4.09 1.60
CA SER A 182 4.61 -4.79 2.87
C SER A 182 6.07 -4.91 3.27
N SER A 183 6.96 -5.27 2.36
CA SER A 183 8.41 -5.41 2.64
C SER A 183 9.03 -4.08 3.10
N ILE A 184 8.73 -2.98 2.41
CA ILE A 184 9.21 -1.63 2.77
C ILE A 184 8.73 -1.24 4.17
N THR A 185 7.43 -1.39 4.41
CA THR A 185 6.80 -1.03 5.67
C THR A 185 7.35 -1.87 6.81
N MET A 186 7.48 -3.18 6.58
CA MET A 186 7.88 -4.13 7.61
C MET A 186 9.35 -4.02 7.97
N LYS A 187 10.22 -3.64 7.02
CA LYS A 187 11.62 -3.28 7.31
C LYS A 187 11.68 -2.17 8.35
N LYS A 188 10.90 -1.09 8.17
CA LYS A 188 10.85 0.05 9.10
C LYS A 188 10.17 -0.29 10.43
N ILE A 189 9.13 -1.11 10.41
CA ILE A 189 8.52 -1.58 11.66
C ILE A 189 9.55 -2.41 12.44
N LEU A 190 10.24 -3.36 11.81
CA LEU A 190 11.25 -4.16 12.50
C LEU A 190 12.40 -3.32 13.05
N GLU A 191 12.78 -2.20 12.43
CA GLU A 191 13.78 -1.27 12.97
C GLU A 191 13.35 -0.60 14.29
N SER A 192 12.06 -0.40 14.53
CA SER A 192 11.55 0.42 15.66
C SER A 192 10.67 -0.33 16.67
N TYR A 193 10.06 -1.44 16.27
CA TYR A 193 9.13 -2.22 17.08
C TYR A 193 9.79 -3.49 17.61
N ASN A 194 9.96 -3.56 18.93
CA ASN A 194 10.62 -4.67 19.62
C ASN A 194 9.64 -5.72 20.16
N GLY A 195 8.34 -5.63 19.85
CA GLY A 195 7.36 -6.54 20.43
C GLY A 195 7.47 -8.00 19.96
N PHE A 196 8.34 -8.30 18.99
CA PHE A 196 8.69 -9.68 18.64
C PHE A 196 9.78 -10.28 19.54
N GLU A 197 10.55 -9.46 20.26
CA GLU A 197 11.66 -9.93 21.10
C GLU A 197 11.17 -10.86 22.21
N GLY A 198 11.91 -11.95 22.42
CA GLY A 198 11.59 -12.95 23.45
C GLY A 198 10.41 -13.86 23.14
N LEU A 199 9.73 -13.70 22.00
CA LEU A 199 8.65 -14.62 21.61
C LEU A 199 9.22 -16.00 21.24
N GLY A 200 8.52 -17.07 21.65
CA GLY A 200 8.87 -18.44 21.27
C GLY A 200 8.31 -18.85 19.89
N SER A 201 7.19 -18.26 19.47
CA SER A 201 6.55 -18.54 18.19
C SER A 201 5.64 -17.41 17.73
N VAL A 202 5.56 -17.22 16.41
CA VAL A 202 4.69 -16.23 15.75
C VAL A 202 3.99 -16.90 14.56
N VAL A 203 2.69 -16.72 14.45
CA VAL A 203 1.91 -17.10 13.26
C VAL A 203 1.45 -15.83 12.56
N ASP A 204 1.86 -15.67 11.30
CA ASP A 204 1.41 -14.59 10.41
C ASP A 204 0.13 -15.05 9.69
N VAL A 205 -1.01 -14.48 10.09
CA VAL A 205 -2.35 -14.85 9.60
C VAL A 205 -2.68 -13.99 8.39
N GLY A 206 -2.93 -14.62 7.24
CA GLY A 206 -3.03 -13.95 5.95
C GLY A 206 -1.69 -13.44 5.44
N GLY A 207 -0.60 -14.15 5.76
CA GLY A 207 0.77 -13.72 5.45
C GLY A 207 1.15 -13.80 3.97
N GLY A 208 0.21 -14.21 3.09
CA GLY A 208 0.38 -14.25 1.65
C GLY A 208 1.50 -15.20 1.24
N ASN A 209 2.42 -14.70 0.41
CA ASN A 209 3.61 -15.43 -0.02
C ASN A 209 4.63 -15.69 1.11
N GLY A 210 4.41 -15.16 2.32
CA GLY A 210 5.26 -15.37 3.48
C GLY A 210 6.49 -14.46 3.57
N ALA A 211 6.59 -13.42 2.73
CA ALA A 211 7.73 -12.49 2.76
C ALA A 211 7.87 -11.80 4.14
N VAL A 212 6.76 -11.32 4.71
CA VAL A 212 6.73 -10.60 6.00
C VAL A 212 7.20 -11.49 7.14
N VAL A 213 6.59 -12.66 7.33
CA VAL A 213 7.00 -13.60 8.37
C VAL A 213 8.44 -14.09 8.19
N ASN A 214 8.93 -14.21 6.96
CA ASN A 214 10.33 -14.53 6.71
C ASN A 214 11.29 -13.40 7.14
N MET A 215 10.89 -12.12 7.02
CA MET A 215 11.66 -10.99 7.57
C MET A 215 11.72 -11.04 9.10
N ILE A 216 10.61 -11.37 9.76
CA ILE A 216 10.56 -11.56 11.22
C ILE A 216 11.50 -12.69 11.63
N ALA A 217 11.41 -13.86 10.98
CA ALA A 217 12.25 -15.02 11.24
C ALA A 217 13.75 -14.73 11.00
N SER A 218 14.07 -13.90 10.01
CA SER A 218 15.45 -13.52 9.69
C SER A 218 16.04 -12.58 10.75
N LYS A 219 15.25 -11.64 11.27
CA LYS A 219 15.69 -10.73 12.35
C LYS A 219 15.77 -11.43 13.71
N TYR A 220 14.87 -12.38 13.97
CA TYR A 220 14.79 -13.09 15.24
C TYR A 220 14.88 -14.62 15.02
N PRO A 221 16.09 -15.18 14.81
CA PRO A 221 16.27 -16.59 14.44
C PRO A 221 15.79 -17.61 15.47
N THR A 222 15.56 -17.17 16.72
CA THR A 222 15.07 -18.00 17.81
C THR A 222 13.56 -18.20 17.79
N ILE A 223 12.81 -17.37 17.05
CA ILE A 223 11.35 -17.44 16.97
C ILE A 223 10.94 -18.51 15.96
N LYS A 224 10.04 -19.41 16.36
CA LYS A 224 9.37 -20.31 15.42
C LYS A 224 8.27 -19.56 14.67
N CYS A 225 8.55 -19.18 13.43
CA CYS A 225 7.63 -18.42 12.59
C CYS A 225 6.84 -19.34 11.65
N ILE A 226 5.56 -19.07 11.45
CA ILE A 226 4.65 -19.83 10.58
C ILE A 226 3.90 -18.84 9.68
N ASN A 227 3.90 -19.09 8.37
CA ASN A 227 3.03 -18.40 7.43
C ASN A 227 1.68 -19.13 7.38
N PHE A 228 0.57 -18.43 7.59
CA PHE A 228 -0.77 -19.03 7.58
C PHE A 228 -1.66 -18.33 6.56
N ASP A 229 -2.06 -19.03 5.51
CA ASP A 229 -2.85 -18.49 4.40
C ASP A 229 -3.62 -19.59 3.66
N LEU A 230 -4.49 -19.24 2.71
CA LEU A 230 -5.28 -20.18 1.93
C LEU A 230 -4.40 -21.22 1.21
N PRO A 231 -4.91 -22.46 0.99
CA PRO A 231 -4.12 -23.54 0.41
C PRO A 231 -3.45 -23.21 -0.93
N HIS A 232 -4.12 -22.47 -1.81
CA HIS A 232 -3.58 -22.10 -3.12
C HIS A 232 -2.44 -21.06 -2.98
N VAL A 233 -2.56 -20.12 -2.05
CA VAL A 233 -1.52 -19.12 -1.76
C VAL A 233 -0.26 -19.79 -1.19
N ILE A 234 -0.43 -20.67 -0.20
CA ILE A 234 0.69 -21.41 0.41
C ILE A 234 1.42 -22.28 -0.62
N LYS A 235 0.69 -22.87 -1.58
CA LYS A 235 1.27 -23.68 -2.65
C LYS A 235 2.19 -22.88 -3.58
N GLU A 236 1.89 -21.60 -3.80
CA GLU A 236 2.66 -20.70 -4.66
C GLU A 236 3.75 -19.91 -3.91
N ALA A 237 3.75 -19.98 -2.58
CA ALA A 237 4.72 -19.30 -1.74
C ALA A 237 6.16 -19.81 -2.01
N PRO A 238 7.17 -18.92 -2.05
CA PRO A 238 8.57 -19.31 -2.12
C PRO A 238 8.97 -20.22 -0.95
N PRO A 239 10.02 -21.06 -1.09
CA PRO A 239 10.49 -21.95 -0.05
C PRO A 239 11.26 -21.19 1.05
N TYR A 240 10.54 -20.38 1.83
CA TYR A 240 11.09 -19.65 2.97
C TYR A 240 11.36 -20.56 4.17
N LYS A 241 12.13 -20.05 5.14
CA LYS A 241 12.43 -20.79 6.38
C LYS A 241 11.19 -20.99 7.26
N ALA A 242 10.28 -20.04 7.25
CA ALA A 242 9.00 -20.14 7.94
C ALA A 242 8.08 -21.07 7.13
N PRO A 243 7.65 -22.23 7.65
CA PRO A 243 6.74 -23.12 6.94
C PRO A 243 5.39 -22.45 6.73
N GLY A 244 4.79 -22.70 5.56
CA GLY A 244 3.41 -22.36 5.25
C GLY A 244 2.42 -23.41 5.75
N LEU A 245 1.31 -22.98 6.35
CA LEU A 245 0.22 -23.83 6.81
C LEU A 245 -1.14 -23.30 6.35
N PRO A 246 -2.02 -24.14 5.78
CA PRO A 246 -3.38 -23.74 5.46
C PRO A 246 -4.31 -23.73 6.69
N PRO A 247 -5.45 -23.03 6.61
CA PRO A 247 -6.54 -23.15 7.59
C PRO A 247 -7.05 -24.57 7.75
N LEU A 248 -7.42 -24.94 8.98
CA LEU A 248 -8.23 -26.15 9.17
C LEU A 248 -9.70 -25.88 8.89
N PRO A 249 -10.43 -26.88 8.39
CA PRO A 249 -11.88 -26.88 8.47
C PRO A 249 -12.36 -26.82 9.93
N PRO A 250 -13.36 -26.01 10.32
CA PRO A 250 -14.13 -25.02 9.53
C PRO A 250 -13.63 -23.56 9.73
N ASN A 251 -12.39 -23.27 9.36
CA ASN A 251 -11.64 -22.00 9.53
C ASN A 251 -11.06 -21.75 10.94
N HIS A 252 -10.53 -22.79 11.58
CA HIS A 252 -9.87 -22.67 12.89
C HIS A 252 -8.36 -22.48 12.72
N LEU A 253 -7.77 -21.64 13.59
CA LEU A 253 -6.32 -21.58 13.78
C LEU A 253 -5.90 -22.81 14.59
N ILE A 254 -5.20 -23.75 13.99
CA ILE A 254 -4.79 -25.00 14.69
C ILE A 254 -3.66 -24.76 15.68
N THR A 255 -2.85 -23.74 15.43
CA THR A 255 -1.48 -23.73 15.93
C THR A 255 -1.36 -22.70 17.04
N PRO A 256 -1.38 -23.12 18.33
CA PRO A 256 -1.06 -22.23 19.42
C PRO A 256 0.29 -21.54 19.17
N ALA A 257 0.29 -20.22 19.29
CA ALA A 257 1.48 -19.40 19.11
C ALA A 257 1.61 -18.40 20.26
N ARG A 258 2.84 -17.97 20.55
CA ARG A 258 3.05 -16.90 21.55
C ARG A 258 2.53 -15.57 21.05
N ALA A 259 2.57 -15.34 19.74
CA ALA A 259 1.82 -14.27 19.12
C ALA A 259 1.18 -14.68 17.79
N PHE A 260 0.03 -14.08 17.51
CA PHE A 260 -0.48 -13.97 16.15
C PHE A 260 -0.10 -12.59 15.60
N PHE A 261 0.17 -12.52 14.31
CA PHE A 261 0.47 -11.29 13.60
C PHE A 261 -0.50 -11.19 12.41
N MET A 262 -1.02 -9.99 12.16
CA MET A 262 -1.85 -9.68 11.01
C MET A 262 -1.46 -8.32 10.49
N LYS A 263 -1.27 -8.20 9.17
CA LYS A 263 -1.06 -6.93 8.49
C LYS A 263 -2.04 -6.84 7.33
N TRP A 264 -2.83 -5.76 7.27
CA TRP A 264 -3.83 -5.58 6.21
C TRP A 264 -4.76 -6.80 6.10
N ILE A 265 -5.34 -7.19 7.24
CA ILE A 265 -6.30 -8.29 7.30
C ILE A 265 -7.62 -7.74 7.79
N CYS A 266 -7.62 -7.03 8.93
CA CYS A 266 -8.87 -6.55 9.53
C CYS A 266 -9.60 -5.57 8.60
N HIS A 267 -8.86 -4.80 7.79
CA HIS A 267 -9.47 -3.83 6.89
C HIS A 267 -10.24 -4.45 5.71
N ASP A 268 -10.07 -5.75 5.41
CA ASP A 268 -10.81 -6.45 4.35
C ASP A 268 -12.20 -6.92 4.78
N TRP A 269 -12.45 -6.94 6.09
CA TRP A 269 -13.63 -7.57 6.68
C TRP A 269 -14.48 -6.57 7.46
N ASN A 270 -15.77 -6.87 7.58
CA ASN A 270 -16.65 -6.11 8.47
C ASN A 270 -16.37 -6.44 9.94
N ASP A 271 -17.03 -5.72 10.84
CA ASP A 271 -16.79 -5.84 12.28
C ASP A 271 -17.15 -7.22 12.85
N GLU A 272 -18.21 -7.87 12.36
CA GLU A 272 -18.61 -9.21 12.80
C GLU A 272 -17.59 -10.28 12.38
N GLN A 273 -17.10 -10.19 11.14
CA GLN A 273 -16.08 -11.09 10.59
C GLN A 273 -14.73 -10.89 11.29
N CYS A 274 -14.33 -9.63 11.52
CA CYS A 274 -13.17 -9.29 12.34
C CYS A 274 -13.30 -9.86 13.74
N LEU A 275 -14.44 -9.66 14.41
CA LEU A 275 -14.66 -10.16 15.75
C LEU A 275 -14.49 -11.69 15.84
N LYS A 276 -15.03 -12.42 14.86
CA LYS A 276 -14.85 -13.88 14.77
C LYS A 276 -13.37 -14.27 14.58
N LEU A 277 -12.66 -13.58 13.69
CA LEU A 277 -11.23 -13.82 13.44
C LEU A 277 -10.37 -13.54 14.69
N LEU A 278 -10.60 -12.40 15.34
CA LEU A 278 -9.88 -11.99 16.54
C LEU A 278 -10.18 -12.95 17.71
N LYS A 279 -11.43 -13.41 17.85
CA LYS A 279 -11.81 -14.42 18.86
C LYS A 279 -11.08 -15.75 18.64
N ASN A 280 -10.98 -16.22 17.38
CA ASN A 280 -10.22 -17.43 17.07
C ASN A 280 -8.74 -17.28 17.45
N CYS A 281 -8.15 -16.10 17.25
CA CYS A 281 -6.79 -15.80 17.71
C CYS A 281 -6.69 -15.83 19.23
N TYR A 282 -7.62 -15.15 19.90
CA TYR A 282 -7.68 -15.11 21.36
C TYR A 282 -7.74 -16.52 21.96
N ASP A 283 -8.63 -17.37 21.45
CA ASP A 283 -8.81 -18.75 21.93
C ASP A 283 -7.56 -19.61 21.71
N SER A 284 -6.78 -19.31 20.65
CA SER A 284 -5.55 -20.03 20.30
C SER A 284 -4.29 -19.50 21.01
N LEU A 285 -4.35 -18.33 21.65
CA LEU A 285 -3.23 -17.76 22.40
C LEU A 285 -3.10 -18.43 23.78
N PRO A 286 -1.88 -18.77 24.24
CA PRO A 286 -1.65 -19.13 25.62
C PRO A 286 -1.75 -17.91 26.53
N GLU A 287 -1.73 -18.13 27.85
CA GLU A 287 -1.54 -17.05 28.83
C GLU A 287 -0.24 -16.27 28.56
N GLY A 288 -0.31 -14.95 28.64
CA GLY A 288 0.75 -14.01 28.26
C GLY A 288 0.94 -13.86 26.75
N GLY A 289 0.08 -14.47 25.93
CA GLY A 289 0.08 -14.33 24.48
C GLY A 289 -0.52 -13.01 24.01
N LYS A 290 -0.19 -12.60 22.79
CA LYS A 290 -0.71 -11.37 22.18
C LYS A 290 -1.02 -11.50 20.70
N LEU A 291 -1.94 -10.69 20.22
CA LEU A 291 -2.16 -10.47 18.79
C LEU A 291 -1.56 -9.10 18.42
N ILE A 292 -0.78 -9.08 17.34
CA ILE A 292 -0.13 -7.89 16.79
C ILE A 292 -0.82 -7.56 15.48
N LEU A 293 -1.45 -6.39 15.40
CA LEU A 293 -2.08 -5.89 14.18
C LEU A 293 -1.23 -4.79 13.57
N VAL A 294 -1.13 -4.74 12.24
CA VAL A 294 -0.50 -3.65 11.49
C VAL A 294 -1.51 -3.12 10.48
N GLU A 295 -2.16 -2.01 10.82
CA GLU A 295 -3.27 -1.44 10.05
C GLU A 295 -3.19 0.09 9.93
N GLY A 296 -3.98 0.66 9.03
CA GLY A 296 -4.30 2.08 9.06
C GLY A 296 -5.20 2.41 10.26
N ILE A 297 -5.03 3.61 10.84
CA ILE A 297 -5.96 4.17 11.82
C ILE A 297 -6.46 5.52 11.31
N ILE A 298 -7.72 5.60 10.88
CA ILE A 298 -8.32 6.87 10.45
C ILE A 298 -8.59 7.79 11.65
N PRO A 299 -8.41 9.12 11.49
CA PRO A 299 -8.77 10.06 12.54
C PRO A 299 -10.30 10.14 12.70
N GLU A 300 -10.79 10.41 13.92
CA GLU A 300 -12.23 10.60 14.17
C GLU A 300 -12.81 11.78 13.40
N MET A 301 -11.99 12.80 13.16
CA MET A 301 -12.35 13.98 12.38
C MET A 301 -11.45 14.09 11.16
N SER A 302 -12.05 14.40 10.01
CA SER A 302 -11.29 14.66 8.78
C SER A 302 -10.43 15.92 8.93
N ASP A 303 -9.19 15.86 8.43
CA ASP A 303 -8.32 17.02 8.26
C ASP A 303 -7.61 16.97 6.90
N SER A 304 -6.89 18.04 6.54
CA SER A 304 -6.20 18.17 5.26
C SER A 304 -4.79 17.59 5.25
N LYS A 305 -4.34 16.93 6.33
CA LYS A 305 -3.00 16.35 6.42
C LYS A 305 -2.83 15.22 5.41
N LEU A 306 -1.63 15.12 4.83
CA LEU A 306 -1.30 14.07 3.87
C LEU A 306 -1.56 12.66 4.42
N SER A 307 -1.23 12.42 5.69
CA SER A 307 -1.49 11.14 6.37
C SER A 307 -2.96 10.75 6.38
N SER A 308 -3.84 11.73 6.62
CA SER A 308 -5.29 11.53 6.68
C SER A 308 -5.87 11.30 5.29
N LYS A 309 -5.44 12.12 4.31
CA LYS A 309 -5.81 11.94 2.89
C LYS A 309 -5.50 10.53 2.39
N CYS A 310 -4.29 10.02 2.65
CA CYS A 310 -3.91 8.66 2.24
C CYS A 310 -4.79 7.57 2.89
N LYS A 311 -5.19 7.73 4.15
CA LYS A 311 -6.04 6.75 4.85
C LYS A 311 -7.48 6.76 4.33
N PHE A 312 -8.05 7.94 4.09
CA PHE A 312 -9.40 8.02 3.50
C PHE A 312 -9.42 7.55 2.04
N GLN A 313 -8.34 7.76 1.28
CA GLN A 313 -8.19 7.16 -0.05
C GLN A 313 -8.15 5.63 0.02
N MET A 314 -7.43 5.07 0.99
CA MET A 314 -7.44 3.61 1.23
C MET A 314 -8.83 3.12 1.64
N ASP A 315 -9.53 3.82 2.52
CA ASP A 315 -10.90 3.46 2.92
C ASP A 315 -11.87 3.40 1.73
N LEU A 316 -11.81 4.40 0.83
CA LEU A 316 -12.61 4.39 -0.40
C LEU A 316 -12.16 3.31 -1.40
N THR A 317 -10.88 2.92 -1.36
CA THR A 317 -10.36 1.78 -2.12
C THR A 317 -10.99 0.49 -1.59
N MET A 318 -11.07 0.32 -0.27
CA MET A 318 -11.76 -0.81 0.35
C MET A 318 -13.24 -0.85 -0.02
N LEU A 319 -13.92 0.30 0.03
CA LEU A 319 -15.32 0.43 -0.40
C LEU A 319 -15.53 0.02 -1.86
N CYS A 320 -14.58 0.32 -2.75
CA CYS A 320 -14.70 -0.01 -4.16
C CYS A 320 -14.41 -1.50 -4.45
N HIS A 321 -13.46 -2.09 -3.73
CA HIS A 321 -12.87 -3.38 -4.08
C HIS A 321 -13.37 -4.56 -3.23
N THR A 322 -13.85 -4.30 -2.01
CA THR A 322 -14.24 -5.34 -1.05
C THR A 322 -15.67 -5.16 -0.58
N SER A 323 -16.40 -6.27 -0.40
CA SER A 323 -17.82 -6.21 -0.02
C SER A 323 -18.09 -5.58 1.35
N ASN A 324 -17.10 -5.59 2.24
CA ASN A 324 -17.28 -5.35 3.66
C ASN A 324 -16.08 -4.67 4.34
N GLY A 325 -15.01 -4.39 3.60
CA GLY A 325 -13.80 -3.81 4.14
C GLY A 325 -13.96 -2.33 4.47
N LYS A 326 -13.26 -1.90 5.51
CA LYS A 326 -13.17 -0.49 5.93
C LYS A 326 -11.91 -0.25 6.74
N GLU A 327 -11.40 0.97 6.65
CA GLU A 327 -10.46 1.50 7.63
C GLU A 327 -11.21 1.82 8.93
N ARG A 328 -10.50 1.84 10.06
CA ARG A 328 -11.10 2.00 11.38
C ARG A 328 -10.37 3.03 12.22
N THR A 329 -11.11 3.66 13.11
CA THR A 329 -10.57 4.49 14.18
C THR A 329 -9.90 3.63 15.25
N GLU A 330 -9.06 4.26 16.09
CA GLU A 330 -8.43 3.56 17.21
C GLU A 330 -9.48 2.98 18.19
N LYS A 331 -10.56 3.74 18.43
CA LYS A 331 -11.69 3.31 19.28
C LYS A 331 -12.40 2.08 18.72
N GLU A 332 -12.59 1.99 17.40
CA GLU A 332 -13.18 0.81 16.76
C GLU A 332 -12.27 -0.41 16.90
N TYR A 333 -10.95 -0.27 16.72
CA TYR A 333 -10.01 -1.38 16.98
C TYR A 333 -10.01 -1.81 18.45
N GLN A 334 -10.06 -0.85 19.39
CA GLN A 334 -10.18 -1.15 20.82
C GLN A 334 -11.49 -1.88 21.15
N ALA A 335 -12.60 -1.50 20.52
CA ALA A 335 -13.89 -2.17 20.67
C ALA A 335 -13.83 -3.61 20.12
N LEU A 336 -13.23 -3.82 18.96
CA LEU A 336 -13.00 -5.16 18.39
C LEU A 336 -12.13 -6.03 19.31
N ALA A 337 -11.04 -5.48 19.85
CA ALA A 337 -10.17 -6.16 20.80
C ALA A 337 -10.95 -6.60 22.05
N THR A 338 -11.71 -5.68 22.64
CA THR A 338 -12.51 -5.92 23.85
C THR A 338 -13.61 -6.95 23.58
N GLY A 339 -14.32 -6.83 22.47
CA GLY A 339 -15.37 -7.79 22.07
C GLY A 339 -14.83 -9.21 21.83
N ALA A 340 -13.60 -9.33 21.32
CA ALA A 340 -12.94 -10.62 21.10
C ALA A 340 -12.44 -11.28 22.40
N GLY A 341 -12.39 -10.53 23.51
CA GLY A 341 -12.00 -11.01 24.84
C GLY A 341 -10.61 -10.58 25.31
N PHE A 342 -9.88 -9.78 24.53
CA PHE A 342 -8.57 -9.27 24.94
C PHE A 342 -8.71 -8.32 26.13
N HIS A 343 -7.79 -8.43 27.10
CA HIS A 343 -7.80 -7.65 28.33
C HIS A 343 -7.30 -6.22 28.12
N ALA A 344 -6.32 -6.05 27.25
CA ALA A 344 -5.73 -4.75 26.97
C ALA A 344 -5.49 -4.55 25.47
N PHE A 345 -5.55 -3.30 25.06
CA PHE A 345 -5.26 -2.81 23.72
C PHE A 345 -4.30 -1.63 23.83
N ARG A 346 -3.29 -1.57 22.96
CA ARG A 346 -2.45 -0.38 22.81
C ARG A 346 -1.97 -0.21 21.38
N VAL A 347 -1.84 1.03 20.95
CA VAL A 347 -1.04 1.40 19.78
C VAL A 347 0.43 1.50 20.21
N ALA A 348 1.25 0.53 19.80
CA ALA A 348 2.65 0.45 20.21
C ALA A 348 3.54 1.47 19.47
N CYS A 349 3.30 1.68 18.17
CA CYS A 349 4.02 2.66 17.37
C CYS A 349 3.29 2.97 16.05
N SER A 350 3.67 4.07 15.40
CA SER A 350 3.20 4.47 14.07
C SER A 350 4.40 4.66 13.15
N ILE A 351 4.46 3.90 12.04
CA ILE A 351 5.55 3.89 11.08
C ILE A 351 4.97 3.94 9.67
N LEU A 352 5.40 4.90 8.86
CA LEU A 352 4.95 5.07 7.46
C LEU A 352 3.42 5.04 7.32
N ASN A 353 2.71 5.75 8.22
CA ASN A 353 1.24 5.84 8.26
C ASN A 353 0.51 4.55 8.67
N MET A 354 1.23 3.49 9.00
CA MET A 354 0.72 2.23 9.56
C MET A 354 0.93 2.19 11.07
N HIS A 355 0.01 1.55 11.79
CA HIS A 355 0.02 1.49 13.25
C HIS A 355 0.21 0.05 13.68
N VAL A 356 1.21 -0.20 14.51
CA VAL A 356 1.39 -1.48 15.17
C VAL A 356 0.57 -1.45 16.45
N MET A 357 -0.46 -2.28 16.52
CA MET A 357 -1.32 -2.41 17.68
C MET A 357 -1.08 -3.76 18.35
N GLU A 358 -1.11 -3.78 19.68
CA GLU A 358 -1.03 -5.00 20.47
C GLU A 358 -2.32 -5.23 21.25
N LEU A 359 -2.88 -6.42 21.08
CA LEU A 359 -4.03 -6.93 21.79
C LEU A 359 -3.54 -8.02 22.74
N LEU A 360 -3.60 -7.77 24.04
CA LEU A 360 -3.02 -8.62 25.08
C LEU A 360 -4.09 -9.50 25.72
N LYS A 361 -3.79 -10.80 25.86
CA LYS A 361 -4.76 -11.76 26.42
C LYS A 361 -5.03 -11.53 27.90
N ASN A 362 -4.04 -11.07 28.66
CA ASN A 362 -4.08 -10.84 30.11
C ASN A 362 -3.12 -9.73 30.53
#